data_AF-A0A947YT91-F1
#
_entry.id   AF-A0A947YT91-F1
#
_cell.length_a   1.000
_cell.length_b   1.000
_cell.length_c   1.000
_cell.angle_alpha   90.00
_cell.angle_beta   90.00
_cell.angle_gamma   90.00
#
_symmetry.space_group_name_H-M   'P 1'
#
loop_
_entity.id
_entity.type
_entity.pdbx_description
1 polymer ?
#
loop_
_entity_poly.entity_id
_entity_poly.type
_entity_poly.pdbx_seq_one_letter_code
_entity_poly.pdbx_strand_id
1 'polypeptide(L)'
;MADNEPTARFHRKLDGYEPSRFFNKSAFPPQKYLSESHLNSLGIALFLTSVQAFNKENQFFILDDTISSFDSNHRKRLSDLLLKNFSDYQVFILTHERNWFDYMKNIVRGKVNWIVNVINWNESKGTHLNETLVDLKRIIEQKLADNDKTGLGNLMRKYLEGLLKEISEEVDVYVKYRSNESNEDRMSNELLSELKSKINKQPSKGIFESIVDKIMSSVFVVNKDSHDSSFDPSVGDCRAFWQDVVSLEKLFYCEKCNKPISKKYYDNVRKKIRCKGGHLEYGWNN
;
A
#
# COMPACT_ATOMS: atom_id res chain seq x y z
N MET A 1 34.83 33.97 54.13
CA MET A 1 33.39 34.25 54.27
C MET A 1 32.96 34.85 52.95
N ALA A 2 32.16 34.08 52.22
CA ALA A 2 31.91 34.23 50.78
C ALA A 2 30.93 35.36 50.47
N ASP A 3 31.07 35.86 49.25
CA ASP A 3 30.43 37.01 48.63
C ASP A 3 28.90 36.94 48.55
N ASN A 4 28.28 38.11 48.67
CA ASN A 4 26.87 38.37 48.36
C ASN A 4 26.72 38.58 46.84
N GLU A 5 26.06 37.64 46.15
CA GLU A 5 25.44 37.89 44.85
C GLU A 5 23.90 37.84 44.97
N PRO A 6 23.17 38.89 44.55
CA PRO A 6 21.72 38.83 44.44
C PRO A 6 21.34 38.04 43.18
N THR A 7 20.70 36.89 43.37
CA THR A 7 20.10 36.11 42.29
C THR A 7 18.97 36.91 41.63
N ALA A 8 19.24 37.41 40.43
CA ALA A 8 18.25 38.09 39.59
C ALA A 8 17.16 37.08 39.15
N ARG A 9 16.02 37.07 39.85
CA ARG A 9 14.79 36.45 39.36
C ARG A 9 14.29 37.24 38.15
N PHE A 10 14.53 36.73 36.95
CA PHE A 10 13.86 37.19 35.73
C PHE A 10 12.38 36.81 35.77
N HIS A 11 11.54 37.61 36.42
CA HIS A 11 10.11 37.64 36.16
C HIS A 11 9.84 38.63 35.02
N ARG A 12 10.10 38.21 33.78
CA ARG A 12 9.56 38.92 32.60
C ARG A 12 8.08 38.54 32.50
N LYS A 13 7.19 39.39 33.01
CA LYS A 13 5.78 39.35 32.61
C LYS A 13 5.72 39.61 31.10
N LEU A 14 5.34 38.60 30.33
CA LEU A 14 4.90 38.80 28.96
C LEU A 14 3.50 39.42 29.05
N ASP A 15 3.41 40.73 28.82
CA ASP A 15 2.13 41.42 28.71
C ASP A 15 1.32 40.76 27.58
N GLY A 16 0.17 40.18 27.95
CA GLY A 16 -0.74 39.48 27.02
C GLY A 16 -0.91 37.97 27.25
N TYR A 17 -0.20 37.35 28.20
CA TYR A 17 -0.40 35.93 28.50
C TYR A 17 -1.51 35.73 29.55
N GLU A 18 -2.73 35.40 29.12
CA GLU A 18 -3.72 34.84 30.04
C GLU A 18 -3.23 33.46 30.50
N PRO A 19 -3.13 33.18 31.82
CA PRO A 19 -2.81 31.85 32.28
C PRO A 19 -3.90 30.89 31.80
N SER A 20 -3.50 29.78 31.18
CA SER A 20 -4.42 28.71 30.76
C SER A 20 -5.37 28.38 31.91
N ARG A 21 -6.68 28.43 31.66
CA ARG A 21 -7.70 28.06 32.65
C ARG A 21 -8.05 26.58 32.47
N PHE A 22 -7.84 25.79 33.51
CA PHE A 22 -8.31 24.40 33.58
C PHE A 22 -9.43 24.34 34.63
N PHE A 23 -10.66 23.98 34.23
CA PHE A 23 -11.85 24.02 35.09
C PHE A 23 -12.00 25.33 35.89
N ASN A 24 -11.96 26.50 35.22
CA ASN A 24 -12.07 27.82 35.84
C ASN A 24 -11.01 28.19 36.90
N LYS A 25 -9.92 27.43 37.01
CA LYS A 25 -8.77 27.78 37.86
C LYS A 25 -7.57 28.17 36.99
N SER A 26 -6.84 29.19 37.42
CA SER A 26 -5.58 29.60 36.81
C SER A 26 -4.56 28.47 36.93
N ALA A 27 -4.20 27.85 35.81
CA ALA A 27 -3.26 26.75 35.73
C ALA A 27 -1.98 27.24 35.04
N PHE A 28 -0.88 27.34 35.79
CA PHE A 28 0.42 27.74 35.24
C PHE A 28 1.58 26.91 35.80
N PRO A 29 2.51 26.42 34.96
CA PRO A 29 2.44 26.39 33.50
C PRO A 29 1.41 25.33 33.00
N PRO A 30 0.78 25.53 31.83
CA PRO A 30 -0.21 24.60 31.24
C PRO A 30 0.26 23.15 31.17
N GLN A 31 1.57 22.96 30.99
CA GLN A 31 2.24 21.65 30.96
C GLN A 31 1.99 20.80 32.22
N LYS A 32 1.67 21.42 33.37
CA LYS A 32 1.37 20.68 34.61
C LYS A 32 0.00 19.98 34.62
N TYR A 33 -0.88 20.30 33.68
CA TYR A 33 -2.28 19.82 33.66
C TYR A 33 -2.63 19.03 32.40
N LEU A 34 -1.71 18.99 31.43
CA LEU A 34 -1.88 18.25 30.19
C LEU A 34 -1.08 16.94 30.28
N SER A 35 -1.72 15.84 29.89
CA SER A 35 -0.98 14.60 29.62
C SER A 35 -0.04 14.80 28.43
N GLU A 36 0.95 13.92 28.30
CA GLU A 36 1.86 13.89 27.15
C GLU A 36 1.11 13.83 25.82
N SER A 37 0.06 12.99 25.73
CA SER A 37 -0.81 12.91 24.56
C SER A 37 -1.52 14.23 24.22
N HIS A 38 -1.94 15.00 25.23
CA HIS A 38 -2.54 16.32 25.03
C HIS A 38 -1.51 17.36 24.60
N LEU A 39 -0.30 17.33 25.15
CA LEU A 39 0.79 18.22 24.73
C LEU A 39 1.18 17.96 23.28
N ASN A 40 1.31 16.70 22.87
CA ASN A 40 1.64 16.36 21.50
C ASN A 40 0.49 16.71 20.53
N SER A 41 -0.77 16.50 20.94
CA SER A 41 -1.94 16.97 20.19
C SER A 41 -1.97 18.48 19.99
N LEU A 42 -1.65 19.25 21.04
CA LEU A 42 -1.55 20.71 20.95
C LEU A 42 -0.41 21.13 20.03
N GLY A 43 0.75 20.47 20.12
CA GLY A 43 1.90 20.71 19.24
C GLY A 43 1.55 20.52 17.76
N ILE A 44 0.91 19.40 17.41
CA ILE A 44 0.45 19.15 16.04
C ILE A 44 -0.58 20.19 15.61
N ALA A 45 -1.54 20.56 16.46
CA ALA A 45 -2.54 21.57 16.13
C ALA A 45 -1.88 22.94 15.84
N LEU A 46 -0.90 23.36 16.64
CA LEU A 46 -0.16 24.59 16.42
C LEU A 46 0.68 24.54 15.14
N PHE A 47 1.33 23.40 14.86
CA PHE A 47 2.07 23.18 13.62
C PHE A 47 1.15 23.30 12.39
N LEU A 48 0.03 22.55 12.38
CA LEU A 48 -0.94 22.56 11.27
C LEU A 48 -1.55 23.95 11.07
N THR A 49 -1.85 24.68 12.16
CA THR A 49 -2.32 26.07 12.08
C THR A 49 -1.24 26.98 11.48
N SER A 50 0.03 26.77 11.84
CA SER A 50 1.17 27.51 11.30
C SER A 50 1.36 27.23 9.80
N VAL A 51 1.17 25.98 9.36
CA VAL A 51 1.15 25.64 7.93
C VAL A 51 0.07 26.45 7.21
N GLN A 52 -1.15 26.49 7.73
CA GLN A 52 -2.22 27.29 7.12
C GLN A 52 -1.93 28.79 7.15
N ALA A 53 -1.34 29.31 8.22
CA ALA A 53 -1.08 30.74 8.39
C ALA A 53 0.08 31.23 7.52
N PHE A 54 1.15 30.45 7.40
CA PHE A 54 2.43 30.92 6.87
C PHE A 54 2.89 30.20 5.60
N ASN A 55 2.47 28.95 5.34
CA ASN A 55 2.86 28.21 4.13
C ASN A 55 1.94 28.54 2.95
N LYS A 56 2.07 29.75 2.41
CA LYS A 56 1.24 30.25 1.30
C LYS A 56 1.75 29.89 -0.09
N GLU A 57 3.04 29.62 -0.22
CA GLU A 57 3.69 29.39 -1.52
C GLU A 57 3.88 27.90 -1.84
N ASN A 58 4.47 27.13 -0.92
CA ASN A 58 4.89 25.76 -1.23
C ASN A 58 3.72 24.75 -1.20
N GLN A 59 2.69 25.00 -0.38
CA GLN A 59 1.49 24.17 -0.26
C GLN A 59 1.75 22.66 0.00
N PHE A 60 2.90 22.31 0.58
CA PHE A 60 3.18 20.96 1.05
C PHE A 60 3.77 20.96 2.47
N PHE A 61 3.62 19.85 3.19
CA PHE A 61 4.28 19.62 4.47
C PHE A 61 4.51 18.13 4.74
N ILE A 62 5.38 17.84 5.69
CA ILE A 62 5.80 16.50 6.05
C ILE A 62 5.50 16.26 7.53
N LEU A 63 4.90 15.11 7.84
CA LEU A 63 4.75 14.58 9.18
C LEU A 63 5.60 13.33 9.29
N ASP A 64 6.75 13.43 9.96
CA ASP A 64 7.64 12.31 10.21
C ASP A 64 7.45 11.78 11.65
N ASP A 65 6.77 10.65 11.75
CA ASP A 65 6.52 9.91 12.98
C ASP A 65 5.89 10.72 14.13
N THR A 66 5.00 11.64 13.78
CA THR A 66 4.43 12.62 14.73
C THR A 66 3.40 12.03 15.70
N ILE A 67 3.03 10.76 15.57
CA ILE A 67 1.87 10.16 16.26
C ILE A 67 2.23 9.02 17.23
N SER A 68 3.51 8.75 17.44
CA SER A 68 3.99 7.63 18.26
C SER A 68 3.41 7.61 19.69
N SER A 69 3.07 8.78 20.25
CA SER A 69 2.47 8.93 21.59
C SER A 69 0.93 9.02 21.61
N PHE A 70 0.25 8.90 20.47
CA PHE A 70 -1.20 9.10 20.38
C PHE A 70 -1.94 7.82 20.72
N ASP A 71 -3.08 7.92 21.41
CA ASP A 71 -4.03 6.80 21.48
C ASP A 71 -4.77 6.61 20.14
N SER A 72 -5.48 5.48 20.02
CA SER A 72 -6.19 5.11 18.79
C SER A 72 -7.28 6.11 18.38
N ASN A 73 -7.89 6.84 19.32
CA ASN A 73 -8.92 7.82 19.01
C ASN A 73 -8.32 9.10 18.42
N HIS A 74 -7.19 9.57 18.98
CA HIS A 74 -6.50 10.74 18.47
C HIS A 74 -5.90 10.48 17.07
N ARG A 75 -5.37 9.26 16.83
CA ARG A 75 -4.86 8.86 15.49
C ARG A 75 -5.94 8.98 14.41
N LYS A 76 -7.15 8.46 14.67
CA LYS A 76 -8.28 8.55 13.74
C LYS A 76 -8.69 10.00 13.47
N ARG A 77 -8.84 10.79 14.53
CA ARG A 77 -9.21 12.21 14.40
C ARG A 77 -8.21 13.02 13.58
N LEU A 78 -6.91 12.76 13.76
CA LEU A 78 -5.87 13.40 12.98
C LEU A 78 -5.95 13.01 11.50
N SER A 79 -6.11 11.73 11.19
CA SER A 79 -6.31 11.25 9.81
C SER A 79 -7.48 11.94 9.11
N ASP A 80 -8.64 11.99 9.77
CA ASP A 80 -9.85 12.62 9.22
C ASP A 80 -9.63 14.13 9.01
N LEU A 81 -8.98 14.79 9.95
CA LEU A 81 -8.64 16.22 9.86
C LEU A 81 -7.71 16.50 8.68
N LEU A 82 -6.64 15.71 8.50
CA LEU A 82 -5.72 15.87 7.38
C LEU A 82 -6.44 15.75 6.04
N LEU A 83 -7.30 14.73 5.90
CA LEU A 83 -8.05 14.50 4.66
C LEU A 83 -9.10 15.57 4.38
N LYS A 84 -9.70 16.16 5.41
CA LYS A 84 -10.77 17.15 5.28
C LYS A 84 -10.26 18.57 5.13
N ASN A 85 -9.26 18.96 5.92
CA ASN A 85 -8.84 20.36 6.07
C ASN A 85 -7.56 20.69 5.29
N PHE A 86 -6.85 19.68 4.79
CA PHE A 86 -5.60 19.85 4.05
C PHE A 86 -5.66 19.19 2.66
N SER A 87 -6.85 19.09 2.06
CA SER A 87 -7.03 18.55 0.69
C SER A 87 -6.28 19.36 -0.38
N ASP A 88 -6.07 20.64 -0.12
CA ASP A 88 -5.39 21.58 -1.03
C ASP A 88 -3.86 21.56 -0.86
N TYR A 89 -3.35 20.75 0.07
CA TYR A 89 -1.93 20.60 0.35
C TYR A 89 -1.43 19.23 -0.11
N GLN A 90 -0.18 19.16 -0.57
CA GLN A 90 0.53 17.89 -0.70
C GLN A 90 1.04 17.47 0.69
N VAL A 91 0.49 16.37 1.22
CA VAL A 91 0.81 15.88 2.56
C VAL A 91 1.68 14.64 2.46
N PHE A 92 2.88 14.69 3.05
CA PHE A 92 3.74 13.51 3.23
C PHE A 92 3.61 13.01 4.66
N ILE A 93 3.32 11.73 4.83
CA ILE A 93 3.16 11.09 6.13
C ILE A 93 4.09 9.89 6.19
N LEU A 94 5.02 9.92 7.13
CA LEU A 94 5.92 8.83 7.46
C LEU A 94 5.58 8.36 8.87
N THR A 95 5.47 7.05 9.05
CA THR A 95 5.09 6.46 10.34
C THR A 95 5.69 5.07 10.46
N HIS A 96 6.14 4.71 11.65
CA HIS A 96 6.46 3.33 12.00
C HIS A 96 5.26 2.62 12.67
N GLU A 97 4.17 3.34 12.95
CA GLU A 97 2.98 2.79 13.60
C GLU A 97 2.06 2.10 12.59
N ARG A 98 2.03 0.77 12.66
CA ARG A 98 1.31 -0.10 11.71
C ARG A 98 -0.20 0.13 11.70
N ASN A 99 -0.84 0.30 12.85
CA ASN A 99 -2.30 0.42 12.90
C ASN A 99 -2.80 1.71 12.23
N TRP A 100 -2.08 2.81 12.40
CA TRP A 100 -2.38 4.09 11.75
C TRP A 100 -2.08 4.03 10.26
N PHE A 101 -0.99 3.39 9.87
CA PHE A 101 -0.70 3.12 8.46
C PHE A 101 -1.85 2.35 7.80
N ASP A 102 -2.30 1.24 8.40
CA ASP A 102 -3.38 0.41 7.87
C ASP A 102 -4.72 1.19 7.83
N TYR A 103 -4.99 1.98 8.86
CA TYR A 103 -6.17 2.85 8.89
C TYR A 103 -6.13 3.91 7.77
N MET A 104 -5.01 4.64 7.63
CA MET A 104 -4.79 5.63 6.57
C MET A 104 -4.92 4.98 5.19
N LYS A 105 -4.25 3.84 4.96
CA LYS A 105 -4.33 3.06 3.72
C LYS A 105 -5.78 2.73 3.36
N ASN A 106 -6.60 2.35 4.35
CA ASN A 106 -8.00 2.01 4.12
C ASN A 106 -8.85 3.24 3.77
N ILE A 107 -8.74 4.34 4.51
CA ILE A 107 -9.57 5.55 4.27
C ILE A 107 -9.19 6.32 3.00
N VAL A 108 -7.99 6.09 2.45
CA VAL A 108 -7.57 6.63 1.15
C VAL A 108 -7.75 5.65 0.00
N ARG A 109 -8.17 4.40 0.27
CA ARG A 109 -8.41 3.39 -0.77
C ARG A 109 -9.40 3.93 -1.81
N GLY A 110 -9.01 3.84 -3.08
CA GLY A 110 -9.81 4.33 -4.21
C GLY A 110 -9.69 5.83 -4.48
N LYS A 111 -8.96 6.59 -3.66
CA LYS A 111 -8.62 8.00 -3.97
C LYS A 111 -7.40 8.04 -4.87
N VAL A 112 -7.55 8.60 -6.07
CA VAL A 112 -6.50 8.62 -7.12
C VAL A 112 -5.25 9.42 -6.70
N ASN A 113 -5.39 10.33 -5.73
CA ASN A 113 -4.35 11.30 -5.37
C ASN A 113 -3.50 10.86 -4.17
N TRP A 114 -3.72 9.67 -3.60
CA TRP A 114 -2.94 9.16 -2.48
C TRP A 114 -2.05 8.01 -2.91
N ILE A 115 -0.75 8.14 -2.63
CA ILE A 115 0.25 7.10 -2.86
C ILE A 115 0.58 6.49 -1.51
N VAL A 116 0.40 5.18 -1.38
CA VAL A 116 0.66 4.44 -0.14
C VAL A 116 1.73 3.40 -0.42
N ASN A 117 2.86 3.49 0.27
CA ASN A 117 3.97 2.56 0.16
C ASN A 117 4.48 2.16 1.54
N VAL A 118 5.20 1.04 1.59
CA VAL A 118 5.96 0.60 2.76
C VAL A 118 7.43 0.78 2.44
N ILE A 119 8.16 1.37 3.36
CA ILE A 119 9.62 1.48 3.31
C ILE A 119 10.19 0.32 4.13
N ASN A 120 11.07 -0.47 3.52
CA ASN A 120 11.81 -1.52 4.19
C ASN A 120 13.30 -1.20 4.19
N TRP A 121 14.03 -1.90 5.05
CA TRP A 121 15.48 -1.87 5.08
C TRP A 121 16.03 -3.29 5.12
N ASN A 122 17.08 -3.54 4.34
CA ASN A 122 17.93 -4.71 4.51
C ASN A 122 19.38 -4.36 4.17
N GLU A 123 20.33 -5.20 4.60
CA GLU A 123 21.76 -4.95 4.45
C GLU A 123 22.21 -4.81 2.98
N SER A 124 21.60 -5.58 2.07
CA SER A 124 22.02 -5.62 0.66
C SER A 124 21.46 -4.48 -0.19
N LYS A 125 20.26 -4.00 0.09
CA LYS A 125 19.55 -2.95 -0.68
C LYS A 125 19.48 -1.61 0.06
N GLY A 126 19.83 -1.56 1.34
CA GLY A 126 19.58 -0.40 2.19
C GLY A 126 18.09 -0.09 2.30
N THR A 127 17.76 1.19 2.47
CA THR A 127 16.37 1.69 2.52
C THR A 127 15.74 1.62 1.13
N HIS A 128 14.66 0.87 0.98
CA HIS A 128 13.96 0.70 -0.29
C HIS A 128 12.45 0.66 -0.07
N LEU A 129 11.70 1.07 -1.09
CA LEU A 129 10.25 0.89 -1.10
C LEU A 129 9.93 -0.58 -1.40
N ASN A 130 8.76 -1.05 -0.96
CA ASN A 130 8.20 -2.30 -1.46
C ASN A 130 8.23 -2.31 -2.99
N GLU A 131 8.77 -3.38 -3.55
CA GLU A 131 8.82 -3.58 -5.00
C GLU A 131 7.38 -3.67 -5.52
N THR A 132 7.00 -2.74 -6.40
CA THR A 132 5.72 -2.84 -7.11
C THR A 132 5.76 -4.02 -8.08
N LEU A 133 4.61 -4.44 -8.62
CA LEU A 133 4.60 -5.44 -9.70
C LEU A 133 5.49 -5.01 -10.88
N VAL A 134 5.53 -3.71 -11.20
CA VAL A 134 6.40 -3.15 -12.25
C VAL A 134 7.88 -3.35 -11.91
N ASP A 135 8.26 -3.11 -10.66
CA ASP A 135 9.64 -3.31 -10.19
C ASP A 135 10.01 -4.79 -10.23
N LEU A 136 9.13 -5.66 -9.73
CA LEU A 136 9.34 -7.11 -9.74
C LEU A 136 9.51 -7.64 -11.17
N LYS A 137 8.64 -7.23 -12.11
CA LYS A 137 8.74 -7.60 -13.53
C LYS A 137 10.10 -7.23 -14.11
N ARG A 138 10.52 -5.98 -13.92
CA ARG A 138 11.82 -5.48 -14.38
C ARG A 138 12.99 -6.29 -13.80
N ILE A 139 12.96 -6.58 -12.50
CA ILE A 139 14.02 -7.36 -11.82
C ILE A 139 14.07 -8.79 -12.34
N ILE A 140 12.91 -9.43 -12.56
CA ILE A 140 12.82 -10.80 -13.10
C ILE A 140 13.36 -10.85 -14.53
N GLU A 141 12.96 -9.90 -15.38
CA GLU A 141 13.44 -9.82 -16.77
C GLU A 141 14.94 -9.58 -16.84
N GLN A 142 15.49 -8.74 -15.95
CA GLN A 142 16.93 -8.50 -15.85
C GLN A 142 17.69 -9.77 -15.40
N LYS A 143 17.24 -10.43 -14.32
CA LYS A 143 17.85 -11.70 -13.87
C LYS A 143 17.82 -12.79 -14.93
N LEU A 144 16.72 -12.88 -15.68
CA LEU A 144 16.64 -13.79 -16.83
C LEU A 144 17.61 -13.41 -17.94
N ALA A 145 17.89 -12.13 -18.19
CA ALA A 145 18.87 -11.70 -19.17
C ALA A 145 20.31 -12.04 -18.72
N ASP A 146 20.59 -11.86 -17.43
CA ASP A 146 21.89 -12.12 -16.81
C ASP A 146 22.15 -13.62 -16.53
N ASN A 147 21.15 -14.48 -16.77
CA ASN A 147 21.11 -15.89 -16.33
C ASN A 147 21.37 -16.06 -14.82
N ASP A 148 20.99 -15.07 -14.03
CA ASP A 148 21.08 -15.09 -12.57
C ASP A 148 19.84 -15.80 -11.99
N LYS A 149 20.07 -17.03 -11.53
CA LYS A 149 19.02 -17.87 -10.94
C LYS A 149 18.74 -17.51 -9.47
N THR A 150 19.63 -16.82 -8.77
CA THR A 150 19.55 -16.66 -7.32
C THR A 150 18.26 -15.93 -6.91
N GLY A 151 17.37 -16.64 -6.23
CA GLY A 151 16.08 -16.11 -5.75
C GLY A 151 15.07 -15.79 -6.87
N LEU A 152 15.32 -16.24 -8.11
CA LEU A 152 14.48 -15.94 -9.26
C LEU A 152 13.07 -16.50 -9.11
N GLY A 153 12.92 -17.73 -8.62
CA GLY A 153 11.62 -18.33 -8.35
C GLY A 153 10.81 -17.55 -7.31
N ASN A 154 11.45 -17.15 -6.21
CA ASN A 154 10.78 -16.34 -5.20
C ASN A 154 10.20 -15.02 -5.76
N LEU A 155 10.92 -14.36 -6.67
CA LEU A 155 10.44 -13.15 -7.34
C LEU A 155 9.26 -13.45 -8.26
N MET A 156 9.34 -14.50 -9.09
CA MET A 156 8.27 -14.92 -9.99
C MET A 156 7.00 -15.29 -9.23
N ARG A 157 7.13 -15.96 -8.08
CA ARG A 157 6.00 -16.31 -7.20
C ARG A 157 5.32 -15.06 -6.65
N LYS A 158 6.11 -14.12 -6.09
CA LYS A 158 5.58 -12.85 -5.58
C LYS A 158 4.85 -12.06 -6.66
N TYR A 159 5.42 -12.00 -7.86
CA TYR A 159 4.79 -11.34 -9.00
C TYR A 159 3.46 -12.02 -9.38
N LEU A 160 3.45 -13.35 -9.51
CA LEU A 160 2.24 -14.10 -9.85
C LEU A 160 1.14 -13.91 -8.79
N GLU A 161 1.48 -13.98 -7.51
CA GLU A 161 0.53 -13.76 -6.41
C GLU A 161 -0.08 -12.34 -6.46
N GLY A 162 0.73 -11.31 -6.67
CA GLY A 162 0.25 -9.95 -6.83
C GLY A 162 -0.66 -9.78 -8.07
N LEU A 163 -0.22 -10.29 -9.22
CA LEU A 163 -0.98 -10.26 -10.47
C LEU A 163 -2.34 -10.96 -10.32
N LEU A 164 -2.38 -12.14 -9.69
CA LEU A 164 -3.61 -12.89 -9.48
C LEU A 164 -4.57 -12.17 -8.52
N LYS A 165 -4.06 -11.46 -7.51
CA LYS A 165 -4.90 -10.64 -6.62
C LYS A 165 -5.55 -9.49 -7.38
N GLU A 166 -4.78 -8.75 -8.20
CA GLU A 166 -5.31 -7.68 -9.04
C GLU A 166 -6.36 -8.20 -10.05
N ILE A 167 -6.06 -9.28 -10.75
CA ILE A 167 -7.00 -9.91 -11.70
C ILE A 167 -8.27 -10.36 -10.97
N SER A 168 -8.13 -11.04 -9.83
CA SER A 168 -9.24 -11.57 -9.06
C SER A 168 -10.18 -10.48 -8.57
N GLU A 169 -9.63 -9.34 -8.13
CA GLU A 169 -10.41 -8.16 -7.73
C GLU A 169 -11.16 -7.55 -8.93
N GLU A 170 -10.52 -7.45 -10.09
CA GLU A 170 -11.13 -6.79 -11.26
C GLU A 170 -12.19 -7.62 -11.97
N VAL A 171 -12.16 -8.96 -11.85
CA VAL A 171 -13.14 -9.86 -12.49
C VAL A 171 -14.13 -10.54 -11.52
N ASP A 172 -14.15 -10.11 -10.25
CA ASP A 172 -14.97 -10.66 -9.17
C ASP A 172 -14.81 -12.18 -9.01
N VAL A 173 -13.58 -12.64 -8.74
CA VAL A 173 -13.32 -14.03 -8.34
C VAL A 173 -13.73 -14.20 -6.88
N TYR A 174 -14.64 -15.14 -6.62
CA TYR A 174 -15.07 -15.46 -5.28
C TYR A 174 -14.12 -16.47 -4.62
N VAL A 175 -13.63 -16.14 -3.43
CA VAL A 175 -12.78 -17.00 -2.61
C VAL A 175 -13.44 -17.26 -1.26
N LYS A 176 -13.14 -18.39 -0.62
CA LYS A 176 -13.66 -18.71 0.72
C LYS A 176 -13.15 -17.70 1.72
N TYR A 177 -14.05 -16.99 2.42
CA TYR A 177 -13.67 -16.00 3.44
C TYR A 177 -12.72 -16.59 4.51
N ARG A 178 -11.70 -15.80 4.89
CA ARG A 178 -10.76 -16.07 5.99
C ARG A 178 -10.62 -14.81 6.84
N SER A 179 -10.23 -14.94 8.10
CA SER A 179 -10.01 -13.80 8.98
C SER A 179 -8.59 -13.24 8.83
N ASN A 180 -8.47 -11.92 9.03
CA ASN A 180 -7.20 -11.18 9.17
C ASN A 180 -6.23 -11.40 7.99
N GLU A 181 -4.92 -11.44 8.29
CA GLU A 181 -3.82 -11.61 7.34
C GLU A 181 -3.98 -12.87 6.47
N SER A 182 -4.62 -13.93 6.99
CA SER A 182 -4.87 -15.16 6.21
C SER A 182 -5.75 -14.93 4.97
N ASN A 183 -6.58 -13.89 4.96
CA ASN A 183 -7.34 -13.50 3.77
C ASN A 183 -6.49 -12.80 2.73
N GLU A 184 -5.53 -11.99 3.18
CA GLU A 184 -4.64 -11.20 2.33
C GLU A 184 -3.48 -12.04 1.81
N ASP A 185 -3.01 -13.02 2.58
CA ASP A 185 -1.87 -13.90 2.29
C ASP A 185 -2.27 -15.15 1.49
N ARG A 186 -3.29 -15.03 0.64
CA ARG A 186 -3.67 -16.11 -0.28
C ARG A 186 -2.57 -16.38 -1.29
N MET A 187 -2.26 -17.66 -1.44
CA MET A 187 -1.26 -18.15 -2.37
C MET A 187 -1.85 -18.34 -3.77
N SER A 188 -0.95 -18.39 -4.75
CA SER A 188 -1.27 -18.50 -6.18
C SER A 188 -2.13 -19.72 -6.52
N ASN A 189 -1.97 -20.85 -5.83
CA ASN A 189 -2.73 -22.08 -6.09
C ASN A 189 -4.23 -21.92 -5.86
N GLU A 190 -4.63 -21.28 -4.75
CA GLU A 190 -6.02 -21.02 -4.42
C GLU A 190 -6.62 -20.00 -5.39
N LEU A 191 -5.89 -18.91 -5.66
CA LEU A 191 -6.34 -17.87 -6.59
C LEU A 191 -6.50 -18.42 -8.02
N LEU A 192 -5.57 -19.25 -8.50
CA LEU A 192 -5.66 -19.90 -9.82
C LEU A 192 -6.84 -20.84 -9.90
N SER A 193 -7.09 -21.63 -8.85
CA SER A 193 -8.23 -22.55 -8.80
C SER A 193 -9.57 -21.81 -8.91
N GLU A 194 -9.74 -20.75 -8.13
CA GLU A 194 -10.99 -19.97 -8.16
C GLU A 194 -11.11 -19.13 -9.44
N LEU A 195 -10.00 -18.59 -9.95
CA LEU A 195 -9.97 -17.91 -11.25
C LEU A 195 -10.36 -18.87 -12.39
N LYS A 196 -9.83 -20.10 -12.40
CA LYS A 196 -10.22 -21.14 -13.36
C LYS A 196 -11.72 -21.44 -13.28
N SER A 197 -12.24 -21.61 -12.07
CA SER A 197 -13.68 -21.80 -11.83
C SER A 197 -14.53 -20.66 -12.38
N LYS A 198 -14.07 -19.40 -12.20
CA LYS A 198 -14.73 -18.21 -12.78
C LYS A 198 -14.69 -18.22 -14.30
N ILE A 199 -13.53 -18.50 -14.90
CA ILE A 199 -13.30 -18.55 -16.35
C ILE A 199 -14.16 -19.63 -17.02
N ASN A 200 -14.29 -20.80 -16.40
CA ASN A 200 -15.06 -21.91 -16.95
C ASN A 200 -16.55 -21.59 -17.16
N LYS A 201 -17.07 -20.56 -16.47
CA LYS A 201 -18.44 -20.06 -16.60
C LYS A 201 -18.59 -19.01 -17.70
N GLN A 202 -17.50 -18.61 -18.36
CA GLN A 202 -17.48 -17.54 -19.35
C GLN A 202 -17.55 -18.11 -20.78
N PRO A 203 -18.20 -17.42 -21.73
CA PRO A 203 -18.23 -17.85 -23.12
C PRO A 203 -16.85 -17.79 -23.77
N SER A 204 -15.97 -16.91 -23.29
CA SER A 204 -14.59 -16.76 -23.76
C SER A 204 -13.60 -17.76 -23.13
N LYS A 205 -14.06 -18.79 -22.40
CA LYS A 205 -13.18 -19.68 -21.63
C LYS A 205 -12.00 -20.26 -22.42
N GLY A 206 -12.20 -20.61 -23.70
CA GLY A 206 -11.17 -21.23 -24.54
C GLY A 206 -9.95 -20.34 -24.78
N ILE A 207 -10.09 -19.02 -24.61
CA ILE A 207 -8.97 -18.06 -24.70
C ILE A 207 -8.04 -18.18 -23.48
N PHE A 208 -8.61 -18.46 -22.30
CA PHE A 208 -7.90 -18.42 -21.03
C PHE A 208 -7.50 -19.82 -20.51
N GLU A 209 -8.29 -20.84 -20.80
CA GLU A 209 -8.16 -22.19 -20.22
C GLU A 209 -6.76 -22.78 -20.43
N SER A 210 -6.22 -22.69 -21.64
CA SER A 210 -4.89 -23.22 -21.95
C SER A 210 -3.78 -22.58 -21.12
N ILE A 211 -3.81 -21.25 -20.93
CA ILE A 211 -2.74 -20.58 -20.19
C ILE A 211 -2.88 -20.79 -18.68
N VAL A 212 -4.11 -20.81 -18.15
CA VAL A 212 -4.36 -21.07 -16.74
C VAL A 212 -3.92 -22.48 -16.38
N ASP A 213 -4.20 -23.47 -17.23
CA ASP A 213 -3.79 -24.85 -17.00
C ASP A 213 -2.28 -25.03 -17.06
N LYS A 214 -1.61 -24.37 -18.02
CA LYS A 214 -0.14 -24.33 -18.08
C LYS A 214 0.44 -23.77 -16.78
N ILE A 215 -0.02 -22.60 -16.32
CA ILE A 215 0.48 -21.99 -15.09
C ILE A 215 0.21 -22.89 -13.89
N MET A 216 -1.00 -23.45 -13.74
CA MET A 216 -1.30 -24.38 -12.65
C MET A 216 -0.35 -25.59 -12.64
N SER A 217 0.00 -26.11 -13.83
CA SER A 217 0.93 -27.23 -13.97
C SER A 217 2.39 -26.85 -13.74
N SER A 218 2.77 -25.58 -13.93
CA SER A 218 4.16 -25.12 -13.88
C SER A 218 4.50 -24.32 -12.61
N VAL A 219 3.50 -23.95 -11.79
CA VAL A 219 3.69 -23.31 -10.47
C VAL A 219 4.59 -24.13 -9.55
N PHE A 220 4.65 -25.46 -9.71
CA PHE A 220 5.56 -26.31 -8.93
C PHE A 220 7.03 -25.95 -9.17
N VAL A 221 7.41 -25.53 -10.37
CA VAL A 221 8.79 -25.17 -10.75
C VAL A 221 9.29 -24.07 -9.82
N VAL A 222 8.47 -23.03 -9.65
CA VAL A 222 8.79 -21.85 -8.86
C VAL A 222 8.65 -22.10 -7.35
N ASN A 223 7.68 -22.94 -6.95
CA ASN A 223 7.55 -23.35 -5.55
C ASN A 223 8.76 -24.17 -5.06
N LYS A 224 9.34 -24.99 -5.93
CA LYS A 224 10.50 -25.83 -5.59
C LYS A 224 11.83 -25.05 -5.59
N ASP A 225 11.99 -24.05 -6.45
CA ASP A 225 13.13 -23.11 -6.40
C ASP A 225 13.16 -22.27 -5.10
N SER A 226 12.00 -22.12 -4.46
CA SER A 226 11.82 -21.26 -3.27
C SER A 226 12.08 -21.98 -1.93
N HIS A 227 12.30 -23.30 -1.95
CA HIS A 227 12.48 -24.15 -0.77
C HIS A 227 13.68 -25.10 -0.97
N ASP A 228 14.34 -25.51 0.11
CA ASP A 228 15.40 -26.53 0.06
C ASP A 228 14.81 -27.86 -0.45
N SER A 229 14.95 -28.10 -1.75
CA SER A 229 14.31 -29.20 -2.45
C SER A 229 15.28 -29.83 -3.44
N SER A 230 15.19 -31.15 -3.62
CA SER A 230 16.04 -31.90 -4.55
C SER A 230 15.77 -31.58 -6.03
N PHE A 231 14.78 -30.74 -6.32
CA PHE A 231 14.44 -30.30 -7.67
C PHE A 231 14.97 -28.88 -7.89
N ASP A 232 16.02 -28.78 -8.70
CA ASP A 232 16.69 -27.53 -9.02
C ASP A 232 16.32 -27.08 -10.45
N PRO A 233 15.32 -26.22 -10.65
CA PRO A 233 14.82 -25.88 -11.98
C PRO A 233 15.86 -25.09 -12.79
N SER A 234 16.06 -25.40 -14.07
CA SER A 234 17.00 -24.64 -14.89
C SER A 234 16.52 -23.20 -15.13
N VAL A 235 17.44 -22.29 -15.48
CA VAL A 235 17.06 -20.95 -15.96
C VAL A 235 16.13 -21.02 -17.17
N GLY A 236 16.25 -22.09 -17.98
CA GLY A 236 15.33 -22.38 -19.08
C GLY A 236 13.90 -22.65 -18.60
N ASP A 237 13.75 -23.44 -17.53
CA ASP A 237 12.45 -23.73 -16.91
C ASP A 237 11.83 -22.47 -16.32
N CYS A 238 12.63 -21.64 -15.62
CA CYS A 238 12.18 -20.34 -15.11
C CYS A 238 11.76 -19.40 -16.25
N ARG A 239 12.48 -19.39 -17.38
CA ARG A 239 12.14 -18.57 -18.55
C ARG A 239 10.82 -19.03 -19.18
N ALA A 240 10.61 -20.33 -19.33
CA ALA A 240 9.37 -20.89 -19.86
C ALA A 240 8.18 -20.53 -18.95
N PHE A 241 8.33 -20.72 -17.64
CA PHE A 241 7.34 -20.31 -16.65
C PHE A 241 7.01 -18.81 -16.75
N TRP A 242 8.04 -17.96 -16.85
CA TRP A 242 7.85 -16.52 -16.93
C TRP A 242 7.08 -16.09 -18.19
N GLN A 243 7.36 -16.74 -19.33
CA GLN A 243 6.61 -16.50 -20.56
C GLN A 243 5.13 -16.85 -20.42
N ASP A 244 4.80 -17.92 -19.68
CA ASP A 244 3.42 -18.26 -19.37
C ASP A 244 2.76 -17.17 -18.50
N VAL A 245 3.44 -16.69 -17.46
CA VAL A 245 2.95 -15.60 -16.59
C VAL A 245 2.70 -14.31 -17.37
N VAL A 246 3.64 -13.90 -18.23
CA VAL A 246 3.48 -12.72 -19.10
C VAL A 246 2.32 -12.92 -20.09
N SER A 247 2.13 -14.13 -20.59
CA SER A 247 1.01 -14.44 -21.48
C SER A 247 -0.34 -14.34 -20.75
N LEU A 248 -0.41 -14.80 -19.50
CA LEU A 248 -1.59 -14.61 -18.66
C LEU A 248 -1.87 -13.11 -18.45
N GLU A 249 -0.86 -12.33 -18.08
CA GLU A 249 -0.99 -10.88 -17.90
C GLU A 249 -1.59 -10.21 -19.16
N LYS A 250 -1.08 -10.54 -20.35
CA LYS A 250 -1.58 -9.99 -21.63
C LYS A 250 -3.04 -10.33 -21.93
N LEU A 251 -3.56 -11.46 -21.44
CA LEU A 251 -4.97 -11.78 -21.61
C LEU A 251 -5.87 -10.87 -20.79
N PHE A 252 -5.42 -10.39 -19.63
CA PHE A 252 -6.20 -9.55 -18.75
C PHE A 252 -5.92 -8.05 -18.93
N TYR A 253 -4.70 -7.66 -19.29
CA TYR A 253 -4.27 -6.27 -19.42
C TYR A 253 -4.22 -5.81 -20.88
N CYS A 254 -4.86 -4.67 -21.13
CA CYS A 254 -4.85 -4.06 -22.45
C CYS A 254 -3.50 -3.40 -22.76
N GLU A 255 -2.86 -3.79 -23.86
CA GLU A 255 -1.57 -3.24 -24.31
C GLU A 255 -1.62 -1.74 -24.64
N LYS A 256 -2.80 -1.19 -24.94
CA LYS A 256 -2.96 0.24 -25.30
C LYS A 256 -3.16 1.15 -24.08
N CYS A 257 -3.97 0.73 -23.12
CA CYS A 257 -4.32 1.57 -21.97
C CYS A 257 -3.70 1.11 -20.65
N ASN A 258 -2.96 -0.01 -20.64
CA ASN A 258 -2.36 -0.63 -19.46
C ASN A 258 -3.36 -0.78 -18.30
N LYS A 259 -4.64 -1.05 -18.63
CA LYS A 259 -5.69 -1.32 -17.64
C LYS A 259 -6.25 -2.71 -17.87
N PRO A 260 -6.58 -3.43 -16.78
CA PRO A 260 -7.17 -4.74 -16.89
C PRO A 260 -8.60 -4.67 -17.43
N ILE A 261 -9.09 -5.77 -17.98
CA ILE A 261 -10.53 -6.01 -18.13
C ILE A 261 -11.16 -5.97 -16.74
N SER A 262 -12.31 -5.31 -16.62
CA SER A 262 -12.92 -5.06 -15.32
C SER A 262 -14.43 -5.21 -15.36
N LYS A 263 -14.98 -5.80 -14.31
CA LYS A 263 -16.41 -5.85 -14.03
C LYS A 263 -17.03 -4.45 -13.92
N LYS A 264 -16.24 -3.43 -13.53
CA LYS A 264 -16.67 -2.02 -13.53
C LYS A 264 -17.07 -1.51 -14.91
N TYR A 265 -16.55 -2.12 -15.98
CA TYR A 265 -16.83 -1.75 -17.37
C TYR A 265 -17.64 -2.80 -18.13
N TYR A 266 -18.30 -3.72 -17.40
CA TYR A 266 -19.14 -4.76 -17.98
C TYR A 266 -20.36 -4.17 -18.70
N ASP A 267 -20.57 -4.60 -19.94
CA ASP A 267 -21.72 -4.25 -20.76
C ASP A 267 -22.82 -5.32 -20.60
N ASN A 268 -23.89 -4.95 -19.89
CA ASN A 268 -25.04 -5.82 -19.64
C ASN A 268 -25.81 -6.21 -20.91
N VAL A 269 -25.79 -5.37 -21.95
CA VAL A 269 -26.54 -5.61 -23.20
C VAL A 269 -25.74 -6.54 -24.09
N ARG A 270 -24.45 -6.25 -24.28
CA ARG A 270 -23.56 -7.06 -25.14
C ARG A 270 -23.00 -8.29 -24.44
N LYS A 271 -23.16 -8.40 -23.11
CA LYS A 271 -22.55 -9.43 -22.26
C LYS A 271 -21.04 -9.51 -22.49
N LYS A 272 -20.38 -8.36 -22.35
CA LYS A 272 -18.94 -8.22 -22.56
C LYS A 272 -18.26 -7.55 -21.38
N ILE A 273 -17.12 -8.09 -20.98
CA ILE A 273 -16.18 -7.39 -20.10
C ILE A 273 -15.14 -6.67 -20.96
N ARG A 274 -14.70 -5.49 -20.54
CA ARG A 274 -13.70 -4.71 -21.28
C ARG A 274 -12.76 -3.96 -20.35
N CYS A 275 -11.62 -3.55 -20.89
CA CYS A 275 -10.76 -2.56 -20.25
C CYS A 275 -11.39 -1.16 -20.30
N LYS A 276 -10.87 -0.22 -19.49
CA LYS A 276 -11.34 1.18 -19.46
C LYS A 276 -11.39 1.84 -20.84
N GLY A 277 -10.39 1.60 -21.68
CA GLY A 277 -10.30 2.16 -23.04
C GLY A 277 -11.12 1.41 -24.10
N GLY A 278 -11.73 0.27 -23.77
CA GLY A 278 -12.51 -0.53 -24.70
C GLY A 278 -11.72 -1.23 -25.83
N HIS A 279 -10.38 -1.19 -25.80
CA HIS A 279 -9.54 -1.83 -26.84
C HIS A 279 -9.34 -3.34 -26.64
N LEU A 280 -9.58 -3.81 -25.42
CA LEU A 280 -9.58 -5.23 -25.04
C LEU A 280 -10.96 -5.56 -24.48
N GLU A 281 -11.63 -6.54 -25.07
CA GLU A 281 -12.95 -7.00 -24.66
C GLU A 281 -13.13 -8.50 -24.89
N TYR A 282 -13.93 -9.14 -24.03
CA TYR A 282 -14.29 -10.55 -24.14
C TYR A 282 -15.77 -10.74 -23.85
N GLY A 283 -16.37 -11.78 -24.45
CA GLY A 283 -17.67 -12.26 -24.01
C GLY A 283 -17.58 -12.71 -22.55
N TRP A 284 -18.47 -12.21 -21.69
CA TRP A 284 -18.44 -12.47 -20.26
C TRP A 284 -19.86 -12.56 -19.72
N ASN A 285 -20.12 -13.50 -18.83
CA ASN A 285 -21.37 -13.66 -18.11
C ASN A 285 -21.28 -12.93 -16.77
N ASN A 286 -22.42 -12.42 -16.30
CA ASN A 286 -22.44 -11.73 -15.01
C ASN A 286 -22.14 -12.69 -13.85
#